data_AF-A0A7T7ANE7-F1
#
_entry.id   AF-A0A7T7ANE7-F1
#
_cell.length_a   1.000
_cell.length_b   1.000
_cell.length_c   1.000
_cell.angle_alpha   90.00
_cell.angle_beta   90.00
_cell.angle_gamma   90.00
#
_symmetry.space_group_name_H-M   'P 1'
#
loop_
_entity.id
_entity.type
_entity.pdbx_description
1 polymer ?
#
loop_
_entity_poly.entity_id
_entity_poly.type
_entity_poly.pdbx_seq_one_letter_code
_entity_poly.pdbx_strand_id
1 'polypeptide(L)'
;MIENLNKIKKLLEVDLICHSLNGRIKYEFSRNLENDNLISITIYADNEKITEEFIPKDLNLQEFIKKYSRNNIHYKINSTNSLEKILLLLNNDIGKNSIKKIKNSMNEEPEWIQYLYKLRVEAEGFTL
;
A
#
# COMPACT_ATOMS: atom_id res chain seq x y z
N MET A 1 13.49 -5.70 -19.38
CA MET A 1 12.05 -6.00 -19.33
C MET A 1 11.41 -4.79 -18.67
N ILE A 2 10.70 -3.94 -19.42
CA ILE A 2 9.94 -2.85 -18.78
C ILE A 2 8.78 -3.55 -18.08
N GLU A 3 8.77 -3.52 -16.76
CA GLU A 3 7.63 -3.99 -15.99
C GLU A 3 6.37 -3.28 -16.50
N ASN A 4 5.33 -4.04 -16.81
CA ASN A 4 4.10 -3.45 -17.32
C ASN A 4 3.37 -2.78 -16.15
N LEU A 5 3.61 -1.49 -15.95
CA LEU A 5 3.04 -0.69 -14.87
C LEU A 5 1.51 -0.76 -14.84
N ASN A 6 0.84 -0.95 -15.99
CA ASN A 6 -0.62 -1.15 -16.02
C ASN A 6 -1.03 -2.47 -15.37
N LYS A 7 -0.22 -3.53 -15.50
CA LYS A 7 -0.47 -4.81 -14.80
C LYS A 7 -0.24 -4.66 -13.29
N ILE A 8 0.78 -3.91 -12.88
CA ILE A 8 1.03 -3.63 -11.45
C ILE A 8 -0.10 -2.78 -10.88
N LYS A 9 -0.53 -1.75 -11.59
CA LYS A 9 -1.66 -0.91 -11.20
C LYS A 9 -2.93 -1.73 -11.01
N LYS A 10 -3.26 -2.60 -11.97
CA LYS A 10 -4.39 -3.54 -11.83
C LYS A 10 -4.22 -4.44 -10.61
N LEU A 11 -3.03 -4.99 -10.38
CA LEU A 11 -2.74 -5.83 -9.23
C LEU A 11 -3.00 -5.09 -7.91
N LEU A 12 -2.55 -3.84 -7.80
CA LEU A 12 -2.67 -3.04 -6.58
C LEU A 12 -4.08 -2.47 -6.35
N GLU A 13 -4.77 -2.03 -7.40
CA GLU A 13 -6.06 -1.33 -7.31
C GLU A 13 -7.27 -2.24 -7.44
N VAL A 14 -7.09 -3.47 -7.92
CA VAL A 14 -8.21 -4.38 -8.21
C VAL A 14 -7.98 -5.74 -7.55
N ASP A 15 -6.85 -6.38 -7.84
CA ASP A 15 -6.68 -7.79 -7.48
C ASP A 15 -6.33 -7.99 -6.00
N LEU A 16 -5.53 -7.10 -5.41
CA LEU A 16 -5.08 -7.19 -4.01
C LEU A 16 -5.81 -6.26 -3.05
N ILE A 17 -6.47 -5.21 -3.54
CA ILE A 17 -7.07 -4.22 -2.65
C ILE A 17 -8.28 -4.80 -1.91
N CYS A 18 -8.48 -4.36 -0.67
CA CYS A 18 -9.73 -4.57 0.03
C CYS A 18 -10.91 -4.10 -0.83
N HIS A 19 -11.92 -4.96 -0.98
CA HIS A 19 -13.06 -4.68 -1.86
C HIS A 19 -13.77 -3.36 -1.54
N SER A 20 -13.86 -2.97 -0.27
CA SER A 20 -14.50 -1.72 0.16
C SER A 20 -13.65 -0.46 -0.09
N LEU A 21 -12.39 -0.62 -0.48
CA LEU A 21 -11.50 0.47 -0.90
C LEU A 21 -11.33 0.55 -2.43
N ASN A 22 -11.95 -0.37 -3.18
CA ASN A 22 -11.86 -0.39 -4.63
C ASN A 22 -12.46 0.91 -5.22
N GLY A 23 -11.73 1.55 -6.13
CA GLY A 23 -12.08 2.86 -6.70
C GLY A 23 -11.78 4.07 -5.81
N ARG A 24 -11.56 3.89 -4.50
CA ARG A 24 -11.14 4.96 -3.58
C ARG A 24 -9.63 5.18 -3.62
N ILE A 25 -8.85 4.10 -3.68
CA ILE A 25 -7.39 4.18 -3.78
C ILE A 25 -6.95 4.13 -5.24
N LYS A 26 -5.99 5.00 -5.59
CA LYS A 26 -5.33 4.99 -6.90
C LYS A 26 -3.81 5.13 -6.76
N TYR A 27 -3.09 4.52 -7.69
CA TYR A 27 -1.65 4.55 -7.84
C TYR A 27 -1.29 5.20 -9.16
N GLU A 28 -0.34 6.12 -9.12
CA GLU A 28 0.29 6.70 -10.31
C GLU A 28 1.78 6.47 -10.28
N PHE A 29 2.32 6.05 -11.41
CA PHE A 29 3.74 5.76 -11.58
C PHE A 29 4.35 6.79 -12.52
N SER A 30 5.39 7.48 -12.06
CA SER A 30 6.08 8.49 -12.84
C SER A 30 7.59 8.27 -12.79
N ARG A 31 8.29 8.63 -13.86
CA ARG A 31 9.76 8.63 -13.82
C ARG A 31 10.21 9.78 -12.93
N ASN A 32 11.19 9.54 -12.07
CA ASN A 32 11.81 10.62 -11.33
C ASN A 32 12.77 11.38 -12.28
N LEU A 33 12.48 12.66 -12.52
CA LEU A 33 13.27 13.51 -13.43
C LEU A 33 14.61 13.94 -12.83
N GLU A 34 14.76 13.89 -11.51
CA GLU A 34 15.99 14.22 -10.78
C GLU A 34 16.90 13.01 -10.62
N ASN A 35 16.35 11.80 -10.69
CA ASN A 35 17.09 10.55 -10.59
C ASN A 35 16.52 9.48 -11.52
N ASP A 36 17.17 9.29 -12.67
CA ASP A 36 16.75 8.33 -13.72
C ASP A 36 16.71 6.86 -13.28
N ASN A 37 17.29 6.54 -12.12
CA ASN A 37 17.27 5.22 -11.52
C ASN A 37 16.07 5.01 -10.58
N LEU A 38 15.23 6.03 -10.37
CA LEU A 38 14.06 5.94 -9.52
C LEU A 38 12.76 6.12 -10.31
N ILE A 39 11.72 5.44 -9.83
CA ILE A 39 10.32 5.64 -10.21
C ILE A 39 9.62 6.18 -8.97
N SER A 40 8.78 7.21 -9.13
CA SER A 40 7.87 7.63 -8.08
C SER A 40 6.55 6.88 -8.19
N ILE A 41 6.02 6.48 -7.03
CA ILE A 41 4.71 5.88 -6.86
C ILE A 41 3.91 6.85 -6.00
N THR A 42 2.96 7.54 -6.60
CA THR A 42 2.04 8.41 -5.87
C THR A 42 0.78 7.65 -5.53
N ILE A 43 0.38 7.71 -4.26
CA ILE A 43 -0.82 7.07 -3.74
C ILE A 43 -1.86 8.14 -3.47
N TYR A 44 -3.05 7.94 -4.03
CA TYR A 44 -4.21 8.79 -3.83
C TYR A 44 -5.29 8.01 -3.08
N ALA A 45 -6.03 8.70 -2.24
CA ALA A 45 -7.28 8.21 -1.67
C ALA A 45 -8.36 9.27 -1.89
N ASP A 46 -9.52 8.86 -2.39
CA ASP A 46 -10.65 9.75 -2.68
C ASP A 46 -10.26 10.97 -3.56
N ASN A 47 -9.28 10.76 -4.46
CA ASN A 47 -8.65 11.74 -5.35
C ASN A 47 -7.73 12.77 -4.68
N GLU A 48 -7.40 12.62 -3.40
CA GLU A 48 -6.40 13.42 -2.72
C GLU A 48 -5.07 12.66 -2.64
N LYS A 49 -3.94 13.36 -2.88
CA LYS A 49 -2.60 12.77 -2.76
C LYS A 49 -2.30 12.51 -1.28
N ILE A 50 -1.98 11.27 -0.95
CA ILE A 50 -1.67 10.83 0.42
C ILE A 50 -0.17 10.79 0.66
N THR A 51 0.57 10.17 -0.26
CA THR A 51 2.03 10.10 -0.20
C THR A 51 2.61 9.87 -1.59
N GLU A 52 3.92 10.08 -1.72
CA GLU A 52 4.71 9.71 -2.88
C GLU A 52 5.96 8.98 -2.40
N GLU A 53 6.13 7.75 -2.86
CA GLU A 53 7.25 6.88 -2.52
C GLU A 53 8.18 6.74 -3.72
N PHE A 54 9.47 6.59 -3.47
CA PHE A 54 10.46 6.40 -4.53
C PHE A 54 11.04 5.00 -4.46
N ILE A 55 11.06 4.30 -5.59
CA ILE A 55 11.59 2.95 -5.70
C ILE A 55 12.66 2.86 -6.80
N PRO A 56 13.61 1.93 -6.67
CA PRO A 56 14.54 1.62 -7.75
C PRO A 56 13.79 1.17 -9.01
N LYS A 57 14.19 1.68 -10.16
CA LYS A 57 13.60 1.36 -11.48
C LYS A 57 13.82 -0.08 -11.90
N ASP A 58 14.87 -0.71 -11.38
CA ASP A 58 15.22 -2.11 -11.61
C ASP A 58 14.55 -3.07 -10.60
N LEU A 59 13.84 -2.54 -9.60
CA LEU A 59 13.04 -3.35 -8.68
C LEU A 59 11.93 -4.08 -9.46
N ASN A 60 11.85 -5.39 -9.29
CA ASN A 60 10.73 -6.19 -9.78
C ASN A 60 9.54 -6.04 -8.82
N LEU A 61 8.65 -5.08 -9.07
CA LEU A 61 7.49 -4.82 -8.21
C LEU A 61 6.56 -6.02 -8.11
N GLN A 62 6.33 -6.74 -9.20
CA GLN A 62 5.47 -7.91 -9.20
C GLN A 62 5.99 -8.98 -8.25
N GLU A 63 7.29 -9.25 -8.28
CA GLU A 63 7.93 -10.20 -7.37
C GLU A 63 7.92 -9.69 -5.92
N PHE A 64 8.21 -8.40 -5.71
CA PHE A 64 8.12 -7.75 -4.40
C PHE A 64 6.73 -7.92 -3.79
N ILE A 65 5.68 -7.58 -4.53
CA ILE A 65 4.27 -7.72 -4.10
C ILE A 65 3.90 -9.19 -3.86
N LYS A 66 4.33 -10.12 -4.71
CA LYS A 66 4.08 -11.56 -4.52
C LYS A 66 4.77 -12.13 -3.29
N LYS A 67 6.04 -11.77 -3.06
CA LYS A 67 6.77 -12.13 -1.83
C LYS A 67 6.07 -11.56 -0.62
N TYR A 68 5.56 -10.34 -0.75
CA TYR A 68 4.77 -9.72 0.29
C TYR A 68 3.51 -10.55 0.58
N SER A 69 2.61 -10.80 -0.37
CA SER A 69 1.37 -11.58 -0.14
C SER A 69 1.61 -12.96 0.50
N ARG A 70 2.73 -13.62 0.21
CA ARG A 70 3.08 -14.96 0.74
C ARG A 70 3.57 -14.98 2.20
N ASN A 71 4.00 -13.85 2.76
CA ASN A 71 4.63 -13.78 4.09
C ASN A 71 3.65 -13.36 5.19
N ASN A 72 3.80 -13.99 6.36
CA ASN A 72 2.91 -13.90 7.53
C ASN A 72 2.71 -12.44 8.00
N ILE A 73 1.45 -12.05 8.19
CA ILE A 73 0.97 -10.69 8.57
C ILE A 73 1.74 -10.14 9.77
N HIS A 74 2.11 -11.00 10.71
CA HIS A 74 2.80 -10.64 11.95
C HIS A 74 4.20 -10.01 11.75
N TYR A 75 4.93 -10.35 10.68
CA TYR A 75 6.26 -9.78 10.43
C TYR A 75 6.23 -8.36 9.84
N LYS A 76 5.10 -7.97 9.22
CA LYS A 76 5.01 -6.74 8.41
C LYS A 76 4.56 -5.52 9.19
N ILE A 77 3.92 -5.74 10.35
CA ILE A 77 3.45 -4.67 11.25
C ILE A 77 4.63 -3.81 11.72
N ASN A 78 5.80 -4.42 11.87
CA ASN A 78 7.02 -3.76 12.34
C ASN A 78 7.97 -3.37 11.20
N SER A 79 7.54 -3.46 9.93
CA SER A 79 8.40 -3.05 8.81
C SER A 79 8.72 -1.57 8.93
N THR A 80 9.92 -1.16 8.53
CA THR A 80 10.28 0.26 8.37
C THR A 80 9.98 0.76 6.95
N ASN A 81 9.60 -0.13 6.04
CA ASN A 81 9.35 0.21 4.64
C ASN A 81 7.91 0.71 4.44
N SER A 82 7.77 1.95 3.98
CA SER A 82 6.48 2.60 3.71
C SER A 82 5.60 1.81 2.74
N LEU A 83 6.16 1.30 1.64
CA LEU A 83 5.41 0.52 0.65
C LEU A 83 4.87 -0.78 1.24
N GLU A 84 5.65 -1.44 2.11
CA GLU A 84 5.18 -2.63 2.83
C GLU A 84 4.02 -2.32 3.77
N LYS A 85 4.00 -1.16 4.43
CA LYS A 85 2.88 -0.74 5.28
C LYS A 85 1.63 -0.41 4.46
N ILE A 86 1.80 0.26 3.32
CA ILE A 86 0.69 0.51 2.37
C ILE A 86 0.08 -0.81 1.91
N LEU A 87 0.92 -1.76 1.47
CA LEU A 87 0.48 -3.09 1.06
C LEU A 87 -0.14 -3.88 2.22
N LEU A 88 0.25 -3.64 3.48
CA LEU A 88 -0.41 -4.25 4.64
C LEU A 88 -1.84 -3.72 4.78
N LEU A 89 -1.96 -2.39 4.80
CA LEU A 89 -3.20 -1.72 5.15
C LEU A 89 -4.26 -1.93 4.08
N LEU A 90 -3.88 -1.92 2.81
CA LEU A 90 -4.83 -1.93 1.71
C LEU A 90 -5.18 -3.33 1.21
N ASN A 91 -4.49 -4.37 1.66
CA ASN A 91 -4.66 -5.72 1.13
C ASN A 91 -5.92 -6.43 1.66
N ASN A 92 -6.66 -7.10 0.76
CA ASN A 92 -7.88 -7.87 1.05
C ASN A 92 -7.66 -9.14 1.88
N ASP A 93 -6.46 -9.72 1.85
CA ASP A 93 -6.08 -10.88 2.67
C ASP A 93 -6.02 -10.52 4.17
N ILE A 94 -5.90 -9.22 4.48
CA ILE A 94 -5.79 -8.74 5.86
C ILE A 94 -7.17 -8.46 6.43
N GLY A 95 -7.74 -9.44 7.11
CA GLY A 95 -9.06 -9.29 7.74
C GLY A 95 -9.08 -8.38 8.98
N LYS A 96 -10.29 -7.96 9.37
CA LYS A 96 -10.62 -7.16 10.56
C LYS A 96 -9.82 -7.47 11.83
N ASN A 97 -9.66 -8.74 12.18
CA ASN A 97 -8.96 -9.14 13.41
C ASN A 97 -7.46 -8.77 13.36
N SER A 98 -6.84 -8.82 12.19
CA SER A 98 -5.45 -8.41 12.00
C SER A 98 -5.31 -6.89 12.08
N ILE A 99 -6.22 -6.14 11.45
CA ILE A 99 -6.26 -4.67 11.53
C ILE A 99 -6.44 -4.19 12.98
N LYS A 100 -7.29 -4.85 13.77
CA LYS A 100 -7.45 -4.49 15.20
C LYS A 100 -6.17 -4.68 16.03
N LYS A 101 -5.37 -5.71 15.74
CA LYS A 101 -4.14 -6.01 16.50
C LYS A 101 -3.06 -4.93 16.32
N ILE A 102 -3.10 -4.18 15.21
CA ILE A 102 -2.07 -3.19 14.88
C ILE A 102 -2.41 -1.79 15.37
N LYS A 103 -3.60 -1.59 15.95
CA LYS A 103 -4.11 -0.28 16.40
C LYS A 103 -3.08 0.53 17.17
N ASN A 104 -2.43 -0.08 18.17
CA ASN A 104 -1.50 0.64 19.03
C ASN A 104 -0.26 1.09 18.26
N SER A 105 0.30 0.23 17.40
CA SER A 105 1.45 0.58 16.55
C SER A 105 1.11 1.70 15.56
N MET A 106 -0.12 1.74 15.03
CA MET A 106 -0.52 2.77 14.07
C MET A 106 -0.52 4.18 14.66
N ASN A 107 -0.77 4.35 15.96
CA ASN A 107 -0.77 5.67 16.59
C ASN A 107 0.62 6.35 16.59
N GLU A 108 1.69 5.59 16.41
CA GLU A 108 3.07 6.06 16.39
C GLU A 108 3.58 6.31 14.96
N GLU A 109 2.78 5.96 13.95
CA GLU A 109 3.14 6.11 12.54
C GLU A 109 2.93 7.54 12.03
N PRO A 110 3.58 7.94 10.92
CA PRO A 110 3.28 9.18 10.21
C PRO A 110 1.79 9.35 9.91
N GLU A 111 1.33 10.61 9.88
CA GLU A 111 -0.10 10.96 9.71
C GLU A 111 -0.74 10.31 8.48
N TRP A 112 -0.01 10.19 7.37
CA TRP A 112 -0.51 9.59 6.15
C TRP A 112 -0.72 8.07 6.27
N ILE A 113 0.08 7.36 7.09
CA ILE A 113 -0.14 5.94 7.40
C ILE A 113 -1.34 5.79 8.33
N GLN A 114 -1.45 6.64 9.34
CA GLN A 114 -2.62 6.68 10.23
C GLN A 114 -3.91 6.91 9.44
N TYR A 115 -3.87 7.77 8.42
CA TYR A 115 -4.98 8.02 7.53
C TYR A 115 -5.37 6.75 6.73
N LEU A 116 -4.42 6.07 6.09
CA LEU A 116 -4.69 4.80 5.39
C LEU A 116 -5.26 3.73 6.33
N TYR A 117 -4.80 3.69 7.58
CA TYR A 117 -5.34 2.80 8.60
C TYR A 117 -6.79 3.14 8.95
N LYS A 118 -7.12 4.42 9.16
CA LYS A 118 -8.49 4.87 9.41
C LYS A 118 -9.42 4.53 8.25
N LEU A 119 -8.98 4.79 7.01
CA LEU A 119 -9.71 4.37 5.81
C LEU A 119 -10.00 2.87 5.81
N ARG A 120 -9.01 2.05 6.17
CA ARG A 120 -9.14 0.60 6.22
C ARG A 120 -10.16 0.14 7.28
N VAL A 121 -10.16 0.80 8.44
CA VAL A 121 -11.09 0.55 9.55
C VAL A 121 -12.52 0.90 9.16
N GLU A 122 -12.73 2.06 8.54
CA GLU A 122 -14.01 2.49 8.00
C GLU A 122 -14.53 1.48 6.97
N ALA A 123 -13.65 1.00 6.08
CA ALA A 123 -13.96 -0.01 5.07
C ALA A 123 -14.44 -1.36 5.64
N GLU A 124 -14.12 -1.69 6.89
CA GLU A 124 -14.52 -2.93 7.58
C GLU A 124 -15.70 -2.72 8.54
N GLY A 125 -16.20 -1.49 8.66
CA GLY A 125 -17.35 -1.15 9.48
C GLY A 125 -17.15 -1.46 10.97
N PHE A 126 -15.97 -1.15 11.53
CA PHE A 126 -15.77 -1.25 12.97
C PHE A 126 -15.17 0.01 13.56
N THR A 127 -15.48 0.24 14.83
CA THR A 127 -14.89 1.32 15.63
C THR A 127 -13.59 0.82 16.28
N LEU A 128 -12.61 1.73 16.38
CA LEU A 128 -11.30 1.47 16.96
C LEU A 128 -11.33 1.46 18.48
#